data_AF-A0A1E1WPG0-F1
#
_entry.id   AF-A0A1E1WPG0-F1
#
_cell.length_a   1.000
_cell.length_b   1.000
_cell.length_c   1.000
_cell.angle_alpha   90.00
_cell.angle_beta   90.00
_cell.angle_gamma   90.00
#
_symmetry.space_group_name_H-M   'P 1'
#
loop_
_entity.id
_entity.type
_entity.pdbx_description
1 polymer ?
#
loop_
_entity_poly.entity_id
_entity_poly.type
_entity_poly.pdbx_seq_one_letter_code
_entity_poly.pdbx_strand_id
1 'polypeptide(L)'
;RLSLTTIGQPKTEDITKTVTAVVPGATMKEHSLNAISYNLPSSDSNKFPELFTKLEEKRSELGIDSIGVGVSTLEEVFVKLCSDVTTNFAQDRTDSAAPERTYKRLVGFPLYFRQMFVLIRRFFKYLWRKKVTFVIFQIMLPICLIFMFTYTVTQKDAPKTKNNARAMDLDLYSAMPQRRVLFKVDNVPTLRTLSDTYDEVAFEPTPNVEQAIIQIGEESLAEYGKYLVGVELNETDAKVMYTTTVR
;
A
#
# COMPACT_ATOMS: atom_id res chain seq x y z
N ARG A 1 -43.37 14.20 -14.91
CA ARG A 1 -43.97 14.02 -16.25
C ARG A 1 -44.28 12.54 -16.49
N LEU A 2 -45.53 12.23 -16.83
CA LEU A 2 -45.98 10.92 -17.31
C LEU A 2 -46.20 11.02 -18.82
N SER A 3 -45.69 10.07 -19.59
CA SER A 3 -45.88 9.95 -21.03
C SER A 3 -46.42 8.56 -21.37
N LEU A 4 -47.50 8.51 -22.14
CA LEU A 4 -48.16 7.28 -22.57
C LEU A 4 -48.13 7.24 -24.09
N THR A 5 -47.65 6.14 -24.66
CA THR A 5 -47.73 5.87 -26.10
C THR A 5 -48.86 4.87 -26.32
N THR A 6 -49.73 5.08 -27.31
CA THR A 6 -50.88 4.23 -27.60
C THR A 6 -50.75 3.56 -28.97
N ILE A 7 -51.37 2.39 -29.11
CA ILE A 7 -51.51 1.70 -30.40
C ILE A 7 -52.69 2.34 -31.13
N GLY A 8 -52.41 3.33 -31.98
CA GLY A 8 -53.42 4.13 -32.65
C GLY A 8 -53.85 5.36 -31.83
N GLN A 9 -55.05 5.88 -32.10
CA GLN A 9 -55.51 7.11 -31.45
C GLN A 9 -55.77 6.89 -29.95
N PRO A 10 -55.25 7.75 -29.07
CA PRO A 10 -55.41 7.60 -27.63
C PRO A 10 -56.87 7.81 -27.21
N LYS A 11 -57.38 6.92 -26.35
CA LYS A 11 -58.67 7.10 -25.66
C LYS A 11 -58.51 8.15 -24.55
N THR A 12 -58.39 9.41 -24.95
CA THR A 12 -58.00 10.51 -24.05
C THR A 12 -58.91 10.64 -22.84
N GLU A 13 -60.22 10.47 -22.99
CA GLU A 13 -61.18 10.56 -21.88
C GLU A 13 -60.98 9.44 -20.84
N ASP A 14 -60.85 8.19 -21.28
CA ASP A 14 -60.68 7.03 -20.40
C ASP A 14 -59.33 7.06 -19.68
N ILE A 15 -58.27 7.47 -20.40
CA ILE A 15 -56.94 7.65 -19.84
C ILE A 15 -56.95 8.79 -18.83
N THR A 16 -57.52 9.94 -19.16
CA THR A 16 -57.61 11.11 -18.25
C THR A 16 -58.38 10.74 -17.00
N LYS A 17 -59.50 10.02 -17.13
CA LYS A 17 -60.32 9.56 -16.01
C LYS A 17 -59.54 8.60 -15.09
N THR A 18 -58.76 7.69 -15.67
CA THR A 18 -57.94 6.74 -14.90
C THR A 18 -56.80 7.46 -14.16
N VAL A 19 -56.15 8.42 -14.81
CA VAL A 19 -55.07 9.22 -14.21
C VAL A 19 -55.60 10.12 -13.09
N THR A 20 -56.68 10.87 -13.35
CA THR A 20 -57.29 11.79 -12.37
C THR A 20 -57.97 11.08 -11.20
N ALA A 21 -58.43 9.84 -11.39
CA ALA A 21 -58.97 9.02 -10.30
C ALA A 21 -57.92 8.67 -9.23
N VAL A 22 -56.64 8.55 -9.60
CA VAL A 22 -55.54 8.26 -8.64
C VAL A 22 -54.83 9.53 -8.22
N VAL A 23 -54.59 10.44 -9.16
CA VAL A 23 -53.89 11.71 -8.94
C VAL A 23 -54.78 12.86 -9.44
N PRO A 24 -55.67 13.41 -8.59
CA PRO A 24 -56.62 14.46 -8.98
C PRO A 24 -55.94 15.75 -9.47
N GLY A 25 -54.72 16.02 -9.01
CA GLY A 25 -53.94 17.18 -9.43
C GLY A 25 -53.19 17.00 -10.74
N ALA A 26 -53.38 15.88 -11.46
CA ALA A 26 -52.75 15.65 -12.76
C ALA A 26 -53.38 16.54 -13.84
N THR A 27 -52.54 17.20 -14.65
CA THR A 27 -52.98 18.05 -15.76
C THR A 27 -52.44 17.52 -17.09
N MET A 28 -53.25 17.56 -18.15
CA MET A 28 -52.78 17.14 -19.48
C MET A 28 -51.80 18.19 -20.02
N LYS A 29 -50.57 17.77 -20.34
CA LYS A 29 -49.51 18.64 -20.86
C LYS A 29 -49.52 18.69 -22.38
N GLU A 30 -49.61 17.53 -23.02
CA GLU A 30 -49.42 17.39 -24.45
C GLU A 30 -50.25 16.22 -24.99
N HIS A 31 -50.86 16.40 -26.16
CA HIS A 31 -51.62 15.38 -26.86
C HIS A 31 -51.15 15.32 -28.32
N SER A 32 -50.67 14.15 -28.72
CA SER A 32 -50.17 13.84 -30.06
C SER A 32 -50.98 12.68 -30.65
N LEU A 33 -50.74 12.36 -31.92
CA LEU A 33 -51.50 11.34 -32.65
C LEU A 33 -51.55 9.97 -31.95
N ASN A 34 -50.42 9.53 -31.39
CA ASN A 34 -50.27 8.22 -30.73
C ASN A 34 -49.65 8.35 -29.33
N ALA A 35 -49.67 9.56 -28.75
CA ALA A 35 -49.05 9.78 -27.44
C ALA A 35 -49.78 10.86 -26.65
N ILE A 36 -49.84 10.69 -25.34
CA ILE A 36 -50.42 11.65 -24.42
C ILE A 36 -49.51 11.82 -23.21
N SER A 37 -49.27 13.06 -22.81
CA SER A 37 -48.42 13.40 -21.67
C SER A 37 -49.21 14.14 -20.60
N TYR A 38 -48.98 13.78 -19.34
CA TYR A 38 -49.53 14.43 -18.16
C TYR A 38 -48.43 15.02 -17.29
N ASN A 39 -48.71 16.19 -16.71
CA ASN A 39 -47.97 16.68 -15.56
C ASN A 39 -48.55 16.02 -14.29
N LEU A 40 -47.67 15.46 -13.46
CA LEU A 40 -48.06 14.81 -12.21
C LEU A 40 -47.46 15.62 -11.06
N PRO A 41 -48.27 16.11 -10.11
CA PRO A 41 -47.77 16.87 -8.98
C PRO A 41 -46.88 15.99 -8.10
N SER A 42 -45.69 16.50 -7.78
CA SER A 42 -44.73 15.83 -6.89
C SER A 42 -45.31 15.57 -5.48
N SER A 43 -46.29 16.35 -5.04
CA SER A 43 -47.02 16.18 -3.79
C SER A 43 -47.75 14.84 -3.67
N ASP A 44 -48.17 14.25 -4.80
CA ASP A 44 -48.86 12.95 -4.87
C ASP A 44 -47.92 11.80 -5.27
N SER A 45 -46.60 11.99 -5.12
CA SER A 45 -45.59 10.98 -5.49
C SER A 45 -45.76 9.63 -4.79
N ASN A 46 -46.38 9.60 -3.62
CA ASN A 46 -46.76 8.38 -2.91
C ASN A 46 -47.84 7.55 -3.62
N LYS A 47 -48.65 8.16 -4.49
CA LYS A 47 -49.72 7.50 -5.27
C LYS A 47 -49.25 7.03 -6.65
N PHE A 48 -48.04 7.41 -7.06
CA PHE A 48 -47.50 7.03 -8.37
C PHE A 48 -47.39 5.51 -8.57
N PRO A 49 -46.94 4.71 -7.57
CA PRO A 49 -46.94 3.25 -7.73
C PRO A 49 -48.33 2.69 -8.03
N GLU A 50 -49.37 3.14 -7.30
CA GLU A 50 -50.76 2.71 -7.53
C GLU A 50 -51.26 3.16 -8.92
N LEU A 51 -50.91 4.37 -9.35
CA LEU A 51 -51.25 4.87 -10.68
C LEU A 51 -50.67 3.97 -11.78
N PHE A 52 -49.39 3.60 -11.67
CA PHE A 52 -48.74 2.74 -12.67
C PHE A 52 -49.34 1.33 -12.67
N THR A 53 -49.66 0.79 -11.50
CA THR A 53 -50.35 -0.51 -11.42
C THR A 53 -51.70 -0.46 -12.14
N LYS A 54 -52.55 0.55 -11.88
CA LYS A 54 -53.86 0.67 -12.55
C LYS A 54 -53.75 0.90 -14.05
N LEU A 55 -52.75 1.67 -14.49
CA LEU A 55 -52.51 1.89 -15.92
C LEU A 55 -52.02 0.62 -16.62
N GLU A 56 -51.22 -0.20 -15.95
CA GLU A 56 -50.75 -1.48 -16.49
C GLU A 56 -51.89 -2.52 -16.53
N GLU A 57 -52.72 -2.59 -15.49
CA GLU A 57 -53.90 -3.48 -15.45
C GLU A 57 -54.91 -3.16 -16.57
N LYS A 58 -55.12 -1.86 -16.85
CA LYS A 58 -56.03 -1.40 -17.91
C LYS A 58 -55.35 -1.15 -19.25
N ARG A 59 -54.09 -1.55 -19.41
CA ARG A 59 -53.27 -1.24 -20.58
C ARG A 59 -53.92 -1.69 -21.89
N SER A 60 -54.46 -2.90 -21.93
CA SER A 60 -55.15 -3.46 -23.10
C SER A 60 -56.48 -2.75 -23.41
N GLU A 61 -57.23 -2.36 -22.38
CA GLU A 61 -58.52 -1.66 -22.52
C GLU A 61 -58.32 -0.21 -23.03
N LEU A 62 -57.28 0.45 -22.52
CA LEU A 62 -56.90 1.83 -22.86
C LEU A 62 -56.07 1.93 -24.15
N GLY A 63 -55.61 0.81 -24.70
CA GLY A 63 -54.79 0.78 -25.93
C GLY A 63 -53.38 1.34 -25.73
N ILE A 64 -52.81 1.21 -24.53
CA ILE A 64 -51.49 1.76 -24.19
C ILE A 64 -50.39 0.78 -24.62
N ASP A 65 -49.46 1.23 -25.46
CA ASP A 65 -48.28 0.50 -25.89
C ASP A 65 -47.13 0.63 -24.89
N SER A 66 -46.85 1.83 -24.39
CA SER A 66 -45.75 2.04 -23.44
C SER A 66 -46.03 3.18 -22.47
N ILE A 67 -45.52 3.03 -21.25
CA ILE A 67 -45.62 4.00 -20.17
C ILE A 67 -44.20 4.48 -19.82
N GLY A 68 -43.99 5.79 -19.91
CA GLY A 68 -42.75 6.45 -19.55
C GLY A 68 -42.96 7.47 -18.42
N VAL A 69 -42.02 7.52 -17.49
CA VAL A 69 -42.03 8.50 -16.39
C VAL A 69 -40.68 9.20 -16.35
N GLY A 70 -40.73 10.52 -16.37
CA GLY A 70 -39.55 11.38 -16.31
C GLY A 70 -39.76 12.56 -15.38
N VAL A 71 -38.66 13.06 -14.84
CA VAL A 71 -38.62 14.37 -14.17
C VAL A 71 -38.43 15.41 -15.27
N SER A 72 -39.18 16.51 -15.22
CA SER A 72 -38.91 17.64 -16.14
C SER A 72 -37.57 18.26 -15.77
N THR A 73 -36.69 18.39 -16.76
CA THR A 73 -35.32 18.88 -16.53
C THR A 73 -35.27 20.39 -16.60
N LEU A 74 -34.22 21.00 -16.02
CA LEU A 74 -34.01 22.44 -16.09
C LEU A 74 -33.89 22.94 -17.54
N GLU A 75 -33.32 22.13 -18.42
CA GLU A 75 -33.22 22.43 -19.85
C GLU A 75 -34.61 22.52 -20.50
N GLU A 76 -35.54 21.62 -20.17
CA GLU A 76 -36.92 21.65 -20.68
C GLU A 76 -37.67 22.90 -20.19
N VAL A 77 -37.49 23.28 -18.92
CA VAL A 77 -38.11 24.48 -18.34
C VAL A 77 -37.47 25.75 -18.90
N PHE A 78 -36.15 25.78 -19.07
CA PHE A 78 -35.41 26.93 -19.59
C PHE A 78 -35.76 27.22 -21.05
N VAL A 79 -35.83 26.18 -21.90
CA VAL A 79 -36.25 26.34 -23.30
C VAL A 79 -37.67 26.91 -23.38
N LYS A 80 -38.58 26.45 -22.51
CA LYS A 80 -39.96 26.96 -22.46
C LYS A 80 -40.03 28.42 -21.99
N LEU A 81 -39.14 28.80 -21.06
CA LEU A 81 -39.01 30.17 -20.56
C LEU A 81 -38.45 31.13 -21.62
N CYS A 82 -37.60 30.64 -22.53
CA CYS A 82 -37.09 31.39 -23.66
C CYS A 82 -38.07 31.42 -24.86
N SER A 83 -38.92 30.41 -25.03
CA SER A 83 -39.89 30.36 -26.13
C SER A 83 -41.16 31.19 -25.88
N ASP A 84 -41.62 31.26 -24.63
CA ASP A 84 -42.92 31.85 -24.29
C ASP A 84 -42.75 33.20 -23.57
N VAL A 85 -42.35 34.24 -24.32
CA VAL A 85 -42.22 35.62 -23.79
C VAL A 85 -43.57 36.35 -23.66
N THR A 86 -44.72 35.76 -24.02
CA THR A 86 -45.99 36.52 -24.13
C THR A 86 -47.26 35.91 -23.50
N THR A 87 -47.20 34.87 -22.68
CA THR A 87 -48.42 34.38 -21.99
C THR A 87 -48.26 34.29 -20.48
N ASN A 88 -49.21 34.92 -19.79
CA ASN A 88 -49.29 35.06 -18.34
C ASN A 88 -49.05 33.73 -17.61
N PHE A 89 -48.05 33.71 -16.71
CA PHE A 89 -47.77 32.64 -15.74
C PHE A 89 -48.86 32.56 -14.65
N ALA A 90 -50.13 32.56 -15.04
CA ALA A 90 -51.21 32.18 -14.15
C ALA A 90 -51.35 30.66 -14.25
N GLN A 91 -50.80 29.97 -13.25
CA GLN A 91 -51.16 28.59 -12.85
C GLN A 91 -50.33 27.44 -13.46
N ASP A 92 -49.01 27.51 -13.32
CA ASP A 92 -48.18 26.29 -13.18
C ASP A 92 -47.49 26.34 -11.81
N ARG A 93 -48.27 26.04 -10.76
CA ARG A 93 -47.82 26.08 -9.35
C ARG A 93 -47.60 24.69 -8.76
N THR A 94 -47.29 23.70 -9.59
CA THR A 94 -47.30 22.28 -9.17
C THR A 94 -46.04 21.51 -9.52
N ASP A 95 -44.88 22.16 -9.44
CA ASP A 95 -43.64 21.47 -9.10
C ASP A 95 -43.14 22.01 -7.76
N SER A 96 -43.91 21.71 -6.69
CA SER A 96 -43.27 21.63 -5.38
C SER A 96 -42.27 20.50 -5.47
N ALA A 97 -41.03 20.87 -5.76
CA ALA A 97 -39.84 20.02 -5.71
C ALA A 97 -40.09 18.90 -4.70
N ALA A 98 -40.11 17.64 -5.18
CA ALA A 98 -40.15 16.45 -4.33
C ALA A 98 -39.34 16.74 -3.08
N PRO A 99 -39.97 16.70 -1.87
CA PRO A 99 -39.59 17.51 -0.71
C PRO A 99 -38.08 17.57 -0.70
N GLU A 100 -37.56 18.71 -1.17
CA GLU A 100 -36.14 18.86 -1.44
C GLU A 100 -35.54 18.53 -0.09
N ARG A 101 -34.96 17.31 0.03
CA ARG A 101 -34.67 16.72 1.34
C ARG A 101 -33.93 17.82 2.02
N THR A 102 -34.54 18.43 3.03
CA THR A 102 -33.96 19.60 3.64
C THR A 102 -32.88 18.99 4.49
N TYR A 103 -31.75 18.69 3.85
CA TYR A 103 -30.55 18.27 4.49
C TYR A 103 -30.30 19.47 5.38
N LYS A 104 -30.54 19.28 6.69
CA LYS A 104 -30.21 20.30 7.68
C LYS A 104 -28.76 20.65 7.37
N ARG A 105 -28.54 21.80 6.74
CA ARG A 105 -27.23 22.19 6.22
C ARG A 105 -26.37 22.26 7.46
N LEU A 106 -25.50 21.26 7.64
CA LEU A 106 -24.56 21.28 8.75
C LEU A 106 -23.59 22.40 8.40
N VAL A 107 -23.61 23.48 9.17
CA VAL A 107 -22.69 24.60 8.97
C VAL A 107 -21.50 24.38 9.92
N GLY A 108 -20.27 24.55 9.42
CA GLY A 108 -19.05 24.46 10.21
C GLY A 108 -18.30 23.12 10.14
N PHE A 109 -17.42 22.87 11.11
CA PHE A 109 -16.54 21.70 11.22
C PHE A 109 -17.20 20.32 11.01
N PRO A 110 -18.39 20.01 11.54
CA PRO A 110 -19.01 18.70 11.32
C PRO A 110 -19.34 18.41 9.84
N LEU A 111 -19.47 19.44 8.99
CA LEU A 111 -19.64 19.26 7.54
C LEU A 111 -18.33 18.80 6.88
N TYR A 112 -17.21 19.45 7.23
CA TYR A 112 -15.89 19.08 6.70
C TYR A 112 -15.52 17.65 7.06
N PHE A 113 -15.79 17.22 8.29
CA PHE A 113 -15.57 15.83 8.68
C PHE A 113 -16.45 14.87 7.89
N ARG A 114 -17.74 15.19 7.73
CA ARG A 114 -18.66 14.34 6.95
C ARG A 114 -18.22 14.22 5.48
N GLN A 115 -17.76 15.32 4.90
CA GLN A 115 -17.26 15.37 3.53
C GLN A 115 -15.92 14.64 3.38
N MET A 116 -15.02 14.79 4.37
CA MET A 116 -13.76 14.05 4.45
C MET A 116 -13.98 12.55 4.56
N PHE A 117 -14.91 12.10 5.42
CA PHE A 117 -15.26 10.68 5.51
C PHE A 117 -15.88 10.13 4.23
N VAL A 118 -16.68 10.91 3.51
CA VAL A 118 -17.22 10.51 2.20
C VAL A 118 -16.09 10.38 1.17
N LEU A 119 -15.14 11.30 1.16
CA LEU A 119 -13.96 11.24 0.28
C LEU A 119 -13.06 10.04 0.63
N ILE A 120 -12.81 9.79 1.92
CA ILE A 120 -12.06 8.62 2.39
C ILE A 120 -12.77 7.33 1.99
N ARG A 121 -14.09 7.25 2.18
CA ARG A 121 -14.89 6.08 1.79
C ARG A 121 -14.89 5.90 0.28
N ARG A 122 -14.96 6.97 -0.51
CA ARG A 122 -14.83 6.93 -1.97
C ARG A 122 -13.45 6.46 -2.41
N PHE A 123 -12.40 6.94 -1.74
CA PHE A 123 -11.02 6.53 -1.95
C PHE A 123 -10.86 5.04 -1.65
N PHE A 124 -11.33 4.58 -0.49
CA PHE A 124 -11.31 3.16 -0.12
C PHE A 124 -12.10 2.30 -1.09
N LYS A 125 -13.28 2.74 -1.54
CA LYS A 125 -14.11 2.01 -2.51
C LYS A 125 -13.45 1.91 -3.88
N TYR A 126 -12.81 2.98 -4.34
CA TYR A 126 -12.02 2.98 -5.58
C TYR A 126 -10.82 2.04 -5.47
N LEU A 127 -10.08 2.15 -4.36
CA LEU A 127 -8.94 1.29 -4.07
C LEU A 127 -9.39 -0.18 -4.04
N TRP A 128 -10.47 -0.51 -3.32
CA TRP A 128 -11.04 -1.87 -3.22
C TRP A 128 -11.55 -2.45 -4.53
N ARG A 129 -12.00 -1.61 -5.47
CA ARG A 129 -12.46 -2.07 -6.78
C ARG A 129 -11.31 -2.31 -7.78
N LYS A 130 -10.18 -1.61 -7.60
CA LYS A 130 -8.92 -1.83 -8.35
C LYS A 130 -7.95 -2.81 -7.66
N LYS A 131 -8.35 -3.39 -6.52
CA LYS A 131 -7.45 -3.95 -5.51
C LYS A 131 -6.54 -5.09 -5.97
N VAL A 132 -6.92 -5.91 -6.95
CA VAL A 132 -6.06 -7.04 -7.30
C VAL A 132 -4.83 -6.55 -8.07
N THR A 133 -5.02 -5.84 -9.16
CA THR A 133 -3.91 -5.41 -10.03
C THR A 133 -3.04 -4.34 -9.38
N PHE A 134 -3.63 -3.33 -8.72
CA PHE A 134 -2.84 -2.26 -8.11
C PHE A 134 -2.08 -2.72 -6.86
N VAL A 135 -2.70 -3.52 -5.98
CA VAL A 135 -2.01 -4.00 -4.76
C VAL A 135 -0.95 -5.03 -5.11
N ILE A 136 -1.21 -5.92 -6.09
CA ILE A 136 -0.17 -6.85 -6.56
C ILE A 136 1.00 -6.06 -7.14
N PHE A 137 0.80 -5.18 -8.12
CA PHE A 137 1.94 -4.48 -8.73
C PHE A 137 2.63 -3.49 -7.79
N GLN A 138 1.92 -2.77 -6.93
CA GLN A 138 2.53 -1.75 -6.07
C GLN A 138 3.14 -2.31 -4.78
N ILE A 139 2.69 -3.48 -4.30
CA ILE A 139 3.21 -4.13 -3.08
C ILE A 139 4.13 -5.31 -3.40
N MET A 140 3.78 -6.18 -4.37
CA MET A 140 4.69 -7.28 -4.74
C MET A 140 5.96 -6.78 -5.40
N LEU A 141 5.91 -5.73 -6.23
CA LEU A 141 7.11 -5.22 -6.90
C LEU A 141 8.20 -4.76 -5.92
N PRO A 142 7.94 -3.91 -4.91
CA PRO A 142 8.96 -3.53 -3.93
C PRO A 142 9.39 -4.72 -3.06
N ILE A 143 8.49 -5.64 -2.70
CA ILE A 143 8.86 -6.84 -1.95
C ILE A 143 9.79 -7.74 -2.79
N CYS A 144 9.46 -8.00 -4.06
CA CYS A 144 10.32 -8.72 -4.99
C CYS A 144 11.65 -8.02 -5.20
N LEU A 145 11.68 -6.69 -5.31
CA LEU A 145 12.93 -5.94 -5.42
C LEU A 145 13.78 -6.08 -4.17
N ILE A 146 13.19 -6.04 -2.98
CA ILE A 146 13.90 -6.26 -1.72
C ILE A 146 14.44 -7.69 -1.64
N PHE A 147 13.64 -8.70 -2.00
CA PHE A 147 14.09 -10.09 -2.05
C PHE A 147 15.20 -10.31 -3.08
N MET A 148 15.07 -9.73 -4.28
CA MET A 148 16.07 -9.81 -5.34
C MET A 148 17.37 -9.10 -4.95
N PHE A 149 17.27 -7.93 -4.32
CA PHE A 149 18.42 -7.22 -3.76
C PHE A 149 19.08 -8.02 -2.64
N THR A 150 18.30 -8.57 -1.73
CA THR A 150 18.82 -9.41 -0.64
C THR A 150 19.49 -10.67 -1.19
N TYR A 151 18.92 -11.30 -2.22
CA TYR A 151 19.50 -12.47 -2.88
C TYR A 151 20.82 -12.12 -3.57
N THR A 152 20.89 -11.03 -4.32
CA THR A 152 22.15 -10.62 -4.98
C THR A 152 23.23 -10.17 -3.99
N VAL A 153 22.84 -9.55 -2.87
CA VAL A 153 23.76 -9.12 -1.82
C VAL A 153 24.24 -10.30 -0.96
N THR A 154 23.37 -11.27 -0.67
CA THR A 154 23.68 -12.44 0.17
C THR A 154 24.36 -13.57 -0.62
N GLN A 155 24.06 -13.71 -1.92
CA GLN A 155 24.68 -14.70 -2.81
C GLN A 155 26.00 -14.22 -3.43
N LYS A 156 26.46 -13.02 -3.09
CA LYS A 156 27.91 -12.86 -2.96
C LYS A 156 28.30 -13.69 -1.76
N ASP A 157 28.58 -14.98 -2.00
CA ASP A 157 29.50 -15.73 -1.16
C ASP A 157 30.59 -14.73 -0.77
N ALA A 158 30.71 -14.42 0.53
CA ALA A 158 31.89 -13.73 1.03
C ALA A 158 33.03 -14.45 0.33
N PRO A 159 33.81 -13.75 -0.53
CA PRO A 159 34.65 -14.40 -1.51
C PRO A 159 35.35 -15.49 -0.76
N LYS A 160 35.11 -16.77 -1.13
CA LYS A 160 35.75 -17.90 -0.45
C LYS A 160 37.20 -17.51 -0.47
N THR A 161 37.67 -17.03 0.67
CA THR A 161 39.05 -16.75 0.88
C THR A 161 39.52 -18.18 0.92
N LYS A 162 39.89 -18.73 -0.25
CA LYS A 162 40.87 -19.82 -0.37
C LYS A 162 41.74 -19.59 0.83
N ASN A 163 41.74 -20.49 1.82
CA ASN A 163 42.33 -20.25 3.13
C ASN A 163 43.65 -19.49 2.96
N ASN A 164 43.52 -18.17 2.92
CA ASN A 164 44.59 -17.22 2.91
C ASN A 164 44.56 -16.86 4.38
N ALA A 165 44.68 -17.89 5.25
CA ALA A 165 45.67 -17.81 6.29
C ALA A 165 46.91 -17.35 5.54
N ARG A 166 47.04 -16.02 5.47
CA ARG A 166 48.16 -15.36 4.84
C ARG A 166 49.29 -15.91 5.69
N ALA A 167 49.98 -16.93 5.17
CA ALA A 167 51.06 -17.57 5.90
C ALA A 167 51.93 -16.43 6.33
N MET A 168 52.08 -16.27 7.65
CA MET A 168 52.82 -15.14 8.17
C MET A 168 54.20 -15.28 7.54
N ASP A 169 54.54 -14.33 6.68
CA ASP A 169 55.78 -14.38 5.93
C ASP A 169 56.88 -13.92 6.90
N LEU A 170 57.54 -14.89 7.52
CA LEU A 170 58.60 -14.65 8.50
C LEU A 170 59.91 -14.23 7.83
N ASP A 171 59.94 -14.03 6.51
CA ASP A 171 61.16 -13.62 5.79
C ASP A 171 61.65 -12.23 6.23
N LEU A 172 60.78 -11.39 6.82
CA LEU A 172 61.18 -10.15 7.48
C LEU A 172 62.15 -10.38 8.66
N TYR A 173 62.15 -11.58 9.24
CA TYR A 173 62.96 -11.98 10.39
C TYR A 173 64.07 -12.99 10.01
N SER A 174 64.28 -13.30 8.72
CA SER A 174 65.30 -14.25 8.27
C SER A 174 66.73 -13.76 8.55
N ALA A 175 66.93 -12.44 8.62
CA ALA A 175 68.22 -11.83 8.93
C ALA A 175 68.57 -11.81 10.44
N MET A 176 67.69 -12.32 11.32
CA MET A 176 67.89 -12.29 12.77
C MET A 176 68.61 -13.56 13.26
N PRO A 177 69.84 -13.45 13.82
CA PRO A 177 70.54 -14.60 14.38
C PRO A 177 69.90 -15.01 15.72
N GLN A 178 69.68 -16.32 15.90
CA GLN A 178 69.18 -16.96 17.14
C GLN A 178 67.79 -16.49 17.59
N ARG A 179 66.77 -16.80 16.79
CA ARG A 179 65.36 -16.53 17.14
C ARG A 179 64.94 -17.33 18.37
N ARG A 180 64.32 -16.66 19.34
CA ARG A 180 63.80 -17.29 20.56
C ARG A 180 62.28 -17.13 20.63
N VAL A 181 61.61 -18.14 21.16
CA VAL A 181 60.17 -18.14 21.41
C VAL A 181 59.94 -18.50 22.87
N LEU A 182 59.28 -17.59 23.60
CA LEU A 182 58.84 -17.86 24.96
C LEU A 182 57.51 -18.58 24.88
N PHE A 183 57.36 -19.65 25.64
CA PHE A 183 56.08 -20.34 25.69
C PHE A 183 55.74 -20.79 27.11
N LYS A 184 54.44 -20.88 27.36
CA LYS A 184 53.85 -21.53 28.52
C LYS A 184 52.78 -22.50 28.01
N VAL A 185 53.04 -23.79 28.20
CA VAL A 185 52.14 -24.87 27.78
C VAL A 185 52.06 -25.88 28.91
N ASP A 186 50.85 -26.14 29.38
CA ASP A 186 50.61 -27.10 30.47
C ASP A 186 50.84 -28.56 30.03
N ASN A 187 50.80 -28.82 28.71
CA ASN A 187 50.97 -30.14 28.11
C ASN A 187 52.33 -30.29 27.40
N VAL A 188 53.27 -30.95 28.07
CA VAL A 188 54.68 -31.16 27.65
C VAL A 188 54.87 -32.00 26.36
N PRO A 189 54.01 -32.96 25.95
CA PRO A 189 54.27 -33.80 24.77
C PRO A 189 54.23 -33.04 23.43
N THR A 190 53.34 -32.05 23.30
CA THR A 190 53.17 -31.20 22.11
C THR A 190 54.36 -30.30 21.82
N LEU A 191 55.27 -30.17 22.79
CA LEU A 191 56.40 -29.26 22.74
C LEU A 191 57.59 -29.83 22.00
N ARG A 192 57.86 -31.12 22.20
CA ARG A 192 58.96 -31.81 21.51
C ARG A 192 58.71 -31.84 20.01
N THR A 193 57.48 -32.13 19.60
CA THR A 193 57.08 -32.13 18.18
C THR A 193 57.21 -30.76 17.52
N LEU A 194 56.97 -29.66 18.24
CA LEU A 194 57.14 -28.31 17.72
C LEU A 194 58.60 -27.87 17.68
N SER A 195 59.39 -28.23 18.70
CA SER A 195 60.83 -28.00 18.73
C SER A 195 61.54 -28.73 17.59
N ASP A 196 61.15 -29.99 17.32
CA ASP A 196 61.73 -30.82 16.25
C ASP A 196 61.33 -30.34 14.84
N THR A 197 60.25 -29.56 14.72
CA THR A 197 59.80 -29.01 13.43
C THR A 197 60.54 -27.72 13.04
N TYR A 198 61.13 -27.03 14.01
CA TYR A 198 61.76 -25.71 13.82
C TYR A 198 63.13 -25.64 14.51
N ASP A 199 64.11 -26.35 13.96
CA ASP A 199 65.49 -26.42 14.49
C ASP A 199 66.20 -25.05 14.61
N GLU A 200 65.75 -24.05 13.85
CA GLU A 200 66.34 -22.71 13.83
C GLU A 200 65.74 -21.75 14.88
N VAL A 201 64.82 -22.22 15.74
CA VAL A 201 64.14 -21.44 16.77
C VAL A 201 64.33 -22.10 18.13
N ALA A 202 64.90 -21.37 19.09
CA ALA A 202 65.04 -21.85 20.45
C ALA A 202 63.76 -21.58 21.25
N PHE A 203 63.15 -22.64 21.77
CA PHE A 203 61.95 -22.58 22.59
C PHE A 203 62.35 -22.54 24.09
N GLU A 204 61.99 -21.47 24.79
CA GLU A 204 62.30 -21.25 26.20
C GLU A 204 61.02 -21.32 27.07
N PRO A 205 60.88 -22.30 27.99
CA PRO A 205 59.73 -22.43 28.85
C PRO A 205 59.74 -21.34 29.93
N THR A 206 58.61 -20.68 30.15
CA THR A 206 58.49 -19.60 31.14
C THR A 206 57.18 -19.69 31.91
N PRO A 207 57.17 -19.43 33.24
CA PRO A 207 55.95 -19.49 34.06
C PRO A 207 54.94 -18.38 33.76
N ASN A 208 55.41 -17.22 33.28
CA ASN A 208 54.59 -16.10 32.82
C ASN A 208 55.27 -15.38 31.67
N VAL A 209 54.67 -15.46 30.48
CA VAL A 209 55.23 -14.89 29.25
C VAL A 209 55.27 -13.35 29.29
N GLU A 210 54.27 -12.70 29.89
CA GLU A 210 54.21 -11.22 29.98
C GLU A 210 55.34 -10.66 30.83
N GLN A 211 55.51 -11.22 32.03
CA GLN A 211 56.51 -10.72 32.97
C GLN A 211 57.93 -10.96 32.44
N ALA A 212 58.18 -12.09 31.79
CA ALA A 212 59.49 -12.37 31.21
C ALA A 212 59.82 -11.43 30.04
N ILE A 213 58.86 -11.15 29.15
CA ILE A 213 59.06 -10.20 28.05
C ILE A 213 59.38 -8.79 28.57
N ILE A 214 58.66 -8.34 29.61
CA ILE A 214 58.91 -7.04 30.24
C ILE A 214 60.29 -7.02 30.89
N GLN A 215 60.64 -8.05 31.66
CA GLN A 215 61.93 -8.14 32.35
C GLN A 215 63.12 -8.15 31.38
N ILE A 216 63.02 -8.92 30.29
CA ILE A 216 64.04 -8.98 29.24
C ILE A 216 64.16 -7.63 28.52
N GLY A 217 63.03 -6.94 28.30
CA GLY A 217 63.00 -5.59 27.72
C GLY A 217 63.66 -4.54 28.60
N GLU A 218 63.50 -4.65 29.91
CA GLU A 218 64.15 -3.77 30.91
C GLU A 218 65.65 -4.05 31.05
N GLU A 219 66.07 -5.32 30.92
CA GLU A 219 67.47 -5.74 31.05
C GLU A 219 68.31 -5.42 29.80
N SER A 220 67.79 -5.72 28.60
CA SER A 220 68.50 -5.48 27.35
C SER A 220 67.56 -5.43 26.15
N LEU A 221 67.49 -4.25 25.54
CA LEU A 221 66.70 -4.02 24.32
C LEU A 221 67.21 -4.84 23.12
N ALA A 222 68.50 -5.20 23.11
CA ALA A 222 69.10 -6.05 22.09
C ALA A 222 68.74 -7.53 22.26
N GLU A 223 68.49 -7.98 23.49
CA GLU A 223 68.05 -9.33 23.79
C GLU A 223 66.54 -9.48 23.56
N TYR A 224 65.75 -8.48 23.95
CA TYR A 224 64.33 -8.38 23.62
C TYR A 224 64.07 -8.52 22.12
N GLY A 225 64.92 -7.89 21.30
CA GLY A 225 64.82 -7.97 19.85
C GLY A 225 64.92 -9.38 19.27
N LYS A 226 65.46 -10.37 20.01
CA LYS A 226 65.60 -11.77 19.54
C LYS A 226 64.35 -12.62 19.78
N TYR A 227 63.41 -12.15 20.58
CA TYR A 227 62.18 -12.87 20.92
C TYR A 227 61.08 -12.56 19.91
N LEU A 228 60.66 -13.57 19.15
CA LEU A 228 59.74 -13.36 18.03
C LEU A 228 58.27 -13.38 18.49
N VAL A 229 57.93 -14.38 19.29
CA VAL A 229 56.57 -14.64 19.76
C VAL A 229 56.63 -15.17 21.19
N GLY A 230 55.71 -14.70 22.02
CA GLY A 230 55.36 -15.25 23.32
C GLY A 230 54.00 -15.95 23.22
N VAL A 231 53.92 -17.24 23.54
CA VAL A 231 52.67 -18.00 23.45
C VAL A 231 52.30 -18.57 24.82
N GLU A 232 51.10 -18.27 25.30
CA GLU A 232 50.52 -18.87 26.49
C GLU A 232 49.24 -19.63 26.07
N LEU A 233 49.27 -20.95 26.24
CA LEU A 233 48.15 -21.84 25.92
C LEU A 233 47.59 -22.42 27.22
N ASN A 234 46.37 -22.03 27.56
CA ASN A 234 45.58 -22.61 28.63
C ASN A 234 44.48 -23.51 28.02
N GLU A 235 43.77 -24.29 28.84
CA GLU A 235 42.72 -25.21 28.36
C GLU A 235 41.57 -24.50 27.59
N THR A 236 41.29 -23.24 27.92
CA THR A 236 40.18 -22.46 27.33
C THR A 236 40.63 -21.32 26.40
N ASP A 237 41.85 -20.81 26.58
CA ASP A 237 42.30 -19.57 25.96
C ASP A 237 43.72 -19.70 25.41
N ALA A 238 43.93 -19.19 24.20
CA ALA A 238 45.24 -19.05 23.59
C ALA A 238 45.62 -17.57 23.54
N LYS A 239 46.64 -17.18 24.29
CA LYS A 239 47.18 -15.82 24.29
C LYS A 239 48.50 -15.80 23.52
N VAL A 240 48.53 -15.03 22.43
CA VAL A 240 49.70 -14.89 21.58
C VAL A 240 50.16 -13.44 21.59
N MET A 241 51.40 -13.22 22.00
CA MET A 241 52.08 -11.93 21.93
C MET A 241 53.15 -12.04 20.85
N TYR A 242 53.20 -11.08 19.95
CA TYR A 242 54.23 -11.03 18.92
C TYR A 242 54.89 -9.67 18.98
N THR A 243 56.22 -9.67 18.85
CA THR A 243 56.93 -8.41 18.64
C THR A 243 56.85 -8.10 17.14
N THR A 244 56.52 -6.86 16.79
CA THR A 244 56.65 -6.39 15.42
C THR A 244 57.60 -5.23 15.39
N THR A 245 58.72 -5.41 14.72
CA THR A 245 59.59 -4.30 14.37
C THR A 245 59.04 -3.68 13.09
N VAL A 246 58.31 -2.59 13.21
CA VAL A 246 57.98 -1.75 12.05
C VAL A 246 59.28 -1.03 11.66
N ARG A 247 59.95 -1.54 10.63
CA ARG A 247 61.09 -0.86 9.99
C ARG A 247 60.58 0.13 8.96
#